data_AF-A0A0M2LXD9-F1
#
_entry.id   AF-A0A0M2LXD9-F1
#
_cell.length_a   1.000
_cell.length_b   1.000
_cell.length_c   1.000
_cell.angle_alpha   90.00
_cell.angle_beta   90.00
_cell.angle_gamma   90.00
#
_symmetry.space_group_name_H-M   'P 1'
#
loop_
_entity.id
_entity.type
_entity.pdbx_description
1 polymer ?
#
loop_
_entity_poly.entity_id
_entity_poly.type
_entity_poly.pdbx_seq_one_letter_code
_entity_poly.pdbx_strand_id
1 'polypeptide(L)'
;MRTAIKDFLERSTGASVREMARAADLNHTRVGRQLNGDSELSASVVVAIARAFGIDVLDALVAGGFITADEASRSGARGALHAATDFELAREIMNRAAQGSAGSVLTEPLDADALAAAGPKPDRHLKIVMGVGDDAKIPENVEDEWEGRYAAHPNEDWPEDHTP
;
A
#
# COMPACT_ATOMS: atom_id res chain seq x y z
N MET A 1 -26.03 4.05 -24.92
CA MET A 1 -25.08 3.45 -23.98
C MET A 1 -24.10 2.49 -24.64
N ARG A 2 -24.51 1.60 -25.57
CA ARG A 2 -23.62 0.61 -26.23
C ARG A 2 -22.57 1.19 -27.21
N THR A 3 -22.82 2.37 -27.79
CA THR A 3 -21.82 3.11 -28.58
C THR A 3 -20.70 3.68 -27.71
N ALA A 4 -20.97 3.95 -26.43
CA ALA A 4 -20.02 4.62 -25.54
C ALA A 4 -18.78 3.78 -25.24
N ILE A 5 -18.93 2.46 -25.06
CA ILE A 5 -17.78 1.56 -24.85
C ILE A 5 -16.93 1.42 -26.10
N LYS A 6 -17.55 1.32 -27.29
CA LYS A 6 -16.82 1.26 -28.55
C LYS A 6 -15.99 2.52 -28.74
N ASP A 7 -16.63 3.68 -28.59
CA ASP A 7 -15.95 4.97 -28.74
C ASP A 7 -14.86 5.16 -27.69
N PHE A 8 -15.08 4.70 -26.46
CA PHE A 8 -14.05 4.69 -25.41
C PHE A 8 -12.85 3.83 -25.81
N LEU A 9 -13.07 2.59 -26.22
CA LEU A 9 -12.00 1.67 -26.60
C LEU A 9 -11.24 2.16 -27.84
N GLU A 10 -11.92 2.67 -28.86
CA GLU A 10 -11.27 3.22 -30.05
C GLU A 10 -10.42 4.46 -29.71
N ARG A 11 -10.89 5.36 -28.84
CA ARG A 11 -10.10 6.51 -28.38
C ARG A 11 -8.91 6.11 -27.51
N SER A 12 -9.10 5.15 -26.60
CA SER A 12 -8.05 4.72 -25.66
C SER A 12 -6.97 3.87 -26.33
N THR A 13 -7.34 3.07 -27.33
CA THR A 13 -6.39 2.20 -28.05
C THR A 13 -5.80 2.85 -29.31
N GLY A 14 -6.51 3.79 -29.93
CA GLY A 14 -6.21 4.26 -31.28
C GLY A 14 -6.37 3.19 -32.37
N ALA A 15 -6.95 2.04 -32.04
CA ALA A 15 -7.02 0.86 -32.89
C ALA A 15 -8.46 0.58 -33.34
N SER A 16 -8.58 -0.05 -34.51
CA SER A 16 -9.86 -0.53 -35.01
C SER A 16 -10.35 -1.75 -34.22
N VAL A 17 -11.66 -2.02 -34.28
CA VAL A 17 -12.27 -3.22 -33.66
C VAL A 17 -11.60 -4.53 -34.07
N ARG A 18 -11.11 -4.62 -35.33
CA ARG A 18 -10.40 -5.82 -35.81
C ARG A 18 -9.02 -5.96 -35.17
N GLU A 19 -8.28 -4.86 -35.05
CA GLU A 19 -6.98 -4.85 -34.38
C GLU A 19 -7.12 -5.15 -32.89
N MET A 20 -8.14 -4.58 -32.24
CA MET A 20 -8.48 -4.88 -30.85
C MET A 20 -8.78 -6.37 -30.63
N ALA A 21 -9.62 -6.95 -31.49
CA ALA A 21 -9.94 -8.37 -31.42
C ALA A 21 -8.70 -9.25 -31.66
N ARG A 22 -7.85 -8.89 -32.63
CA ARG A 22 -6.61 -9.63 -32.91
C ARG A 22 -5.64 -9.59 -31.74
N ALA A 23 -5.42 -8.41 -31.15
CA ALA A 23 -4.51 -8.24 -30.02
C ALA A 23 -5.00 -8.98 -28.76
N ALA A 24 -6.33 -9.10 -28.59
CA ALA A 24 -6.95 -9.83 -27.49
C ALA A 24 -7.13 -11.34 -27.78
N ASP A 25 -6.67 -11.85 -28.93
CA ASP A 25 -6.90 -13.23 -29.40
C ASP A 25 -8.39 -13.65 -29.39
N LEU A 26 -9.25 -12.75 -29.85
CA LEU A 26 -10.70 -12.91 -29.91
C LEU A 26 -11.22 -12.99 -31.35
N ASN A 27 -12.35 -13.68 -31.51
CA ASN A 27 -13.05 -13.70 -32.80
C ASN A 27 -13.58 -12.29 -33.14
N HIS A 28 -13.01 -11.67 -34.18
CA HIS A 28 -13.33 -10.31 -34.61
C HIS A 28 -14.81 -10.09 -34.98
N THR A 29 -15.50 -11.12 -35.51
CA THR A 29 -16.93 -11.02 -35.84
C THR A 29 -17.77 -10.94 -34.57
N ARG A 30 -17.45 -11.76 -33.56
CA ARG A 30 -18.11 -11.72 -32.25
C ARG A 30 -17.87 -10.38 -31.56
N VAL A 31 -16.61 -9.92 -31.50
CA VAL A 31 -16.26 -8.64 -30.88
C VAL A 31 -16.97 -7.49 -31.58
N GLY A 32 -16.96 -7.45 -32.92
CA GLY A 32 -17.68 -6.44 -33.70
C GLY A 32 -19.16 -6.38 -33.39
N ARG A 33 -19.85 -7.53 -33.36
CA ARG A 33 -21.27 -7.58 -33.00
C ARG A 33 -21.53 -7.12 -31.56
N GLN A 34 -20.63 -7.38 -30.62
CA GLN A 34 -20.82 -6.95 -29.22
C GLN A 34 -20.60 -5.44 -29.06
N LEU A 35 -19.53 -4.90 -29.67
CA LEU A 35 -19.19 -3.48 -29.56
C LEU A 35 -20.13 -2.58 -30.38
N ASN A 36 -20.68 -3.07 -31.50
CA ASN A 36 -21.68 -2.35 -32.28
C ASN A 36 -23.10 -2.46 -31.68
N GLY A 37 -23.30 -3.33 -30.68
CA GLY A 37 -24.58 -3.52 -30.00
C GLY A 37 -25.54 -4.51 -30.68
N ASP A 38 -25.10 -5.24 -31.71
CA ASP A 38 -25.82 -6.32 -32.39
C ASP A 38 -25.94 -7.60 -31.54
N SER A 39 -25.27 -7.64 -30.39
CA SER A 39 -25.33 -8.73 -29.42
C SER A 39 -24.98 -8.23 -28.02
N GLU A 40 -25.27 -9.05 -27.01
CA GLU A 40 -24.96 -8.76 -25.62
C GLU A 40 -23.44 -8.62 -25.40
N LEU A 41 -23.04 -7.51 -24.77
CA LEU A 41 -21.65 -7.22 -24.47
C LEU A 41 -21.19 -8.09 -23.29
N SER A 42 -20.08 -8.79 -23.46
CA SER A 42 -19.48 -9.57 -22.38
C SER A 42 -18.37 -8.78 -21.69
N ALA A 43 -18.40 -8.75 -20.35
CA ALA A 43 -17.31 -8.19 -19.55
C ALA A 43 -15.96 -8.85 -19.88
N SER A 44 -15.96 -10.16 -20.16
CA SER A 44 -14.75 -10.89 -20.55
C SER A 44 -14.06 -10.33 -21.80
N VAL A 45 -14.84 -9.88 -22.79
CA VAL A 45 -14.32 -9.27 -24.02
C VAL A 45 -13.70 -7.91 -23.71
N VAL A 46 -14.36 -7.10 -22.89
CA VAL A 46 -13.85 -5.79 -22.47
C VAL A 46 -12.54 -5.94 -21.67
N VAL A 47 -12.49 -6.88 -20.73
CA VAL A 47 -11.28 -7.16 -19.93
C VAL A 47 -10.13 -7.65 -20.80
N ALA A 48 -10.39 -8.54 -21.75
CA ALA A 48 -9.35 -9.05 -22.66
C ALA A 48 -8.75 -7.93 -23.52
N ILE A 49 -9.59 -7.06 -24.08
CA ILE A 49 -9.13 -5.91 -24.86
C ILE A 49 -8.36 -4.93 -23.97
N ALA A 50 -8.88 -4.60 -22.78
CA ALA A 50 -8.19 -3.68 -21.87
C ALA A 50 -6.78 -4.17 -21.51
N ARG A 51 -6.62 -5.46 -21.19
CA ARG A 51 -5.33 -6.07 -20.91
C ARG A 51 -4.38 -6.07 -22.09
N ALA A 52 -4.87 -6.34 -23.30
CA ALA A 52 -4.03 -6.37 -24.50
C ALA A 52 -3.42 -4.99 -24.83
N PHE A 53 -4.05 -3.91 -24.41
CA PHE A 53 -3.59 -2.53 -24.66
C PHE A 53 -3.10 -1.80 -23.40
N GLY A 54 -3.06 -2.45 -22.24
CA GLY A 54 -2.65 -1.83 -20.98
C GLY A 54 -3.60 -0.73 -20.49
N ILE A 55 -4.88 -0.79 -20.88
CA ILE A 55 -5.91 0.12 -20.39
C ILE A 55 -6.31 -0.31 -18.97
N ASP A 56 -6.62 0.65 -18.10
CA ASP A 56 -7.20 0.35 -16.79
C ASP A 56 -8.51 -0.43 -16.96
N VAL A 57 -8.55 -1.62 -16.35
CA VAL A 57 -9.66 -2.55 -16.50
C VAL A 57 -10.94 -2.00 -15.85
N LEU A 58 -10.82 -1.27 -14.74
CA LEU A 58 -11.97 -0.68 -14.07
C LEU A 58 -12.58 0.42 -14.94
N ASP A 59 -11.77 1.29 -15.55
CA ASP A 59 -12.26 2.32 -16.48
C ASP A 59 -13.01 1.70 -17.67
N ALA A 60 -12.46 0.62 -18.23
CA ALA A 60 -13.11 -0.10 -19.32
C ALA A 60 -14.45 -0.74 -18.90
N LEU A 61 -14.53 -1.28 -17.68
CA LEU A 61 -15.76 -1.86 -17.13
C LEU A 61 -16.81 -0.77 -16.81
N VAL A 62 -16.40 0.40 -16.34
CA VAL A 62 -17.28 1.57 -16.15
C VAL A 62 -17.83 2.05 -17.49
N ALA A 63 -16.96 2.21 -18.50
CA ALA A 63 -17.39 2.58 -19.85
C ALA A 63 -18.34 1.56 -20.48
N GLY A 64 -18.17 0.28 -20.14
CA GLY A 64 -19.05 -0.83 -20.53
C GLY A 64 -20.38 -0.88 -19.76
N GLY A 65 -20.50 -0.11 -18.68
CA GLY A 65 -21.68 -0.12 -17.80
C GLY A 65 -21.80 -1.37 -16.93
N PHE A 66 -20.71 -2.13 -16.75
CA PHE A 66 -20.70 -3.32 -15.89
C PHE A 66 -20.61 -2.98 -14.41
N ILE A 67 -19.94 -1.87 -14.10
CA ILE A 67 -19.81 -1.30 -12.77
C ILE A 67 -20.00 0.22 -12.86
N THR A 68 -20.27 0.85 -11.73
CA THR A 68 -20.34 2.30 -11.59
C THR A 68 -18.95 2.90 -11.33
N ALA A 69 -18.78 4.18 -11.66
CA ALA A 69 -17.54 4.91 -11.36
C ALA A 69 -17.21 4.92 -9.84
N ASP A 70 -18.24 4.94 -9.01
CA ASP A 70 -18.14 4.89 -7.55
C ASP A 70 -17.66 3.52 -7.04
N GLU A 71 -18.13 2.41 -7.64
CA GLU A 71 -17.61 1.07 -7.36
C GLU A 71 -16.15 0.91 -7.80
N ALA A 72 -15.79 1.39 -8.99
CA ALA A 72 -14.41 1.39 -9.47
C ALA A 72 -13.48 2.17 -8.52
N SER A 73 -13.91 3.36 -8.11
CA SER A 73 -13.13 4.23 -7.21
C SER A 73 -12.88 3.58 -5.86
N ARG A 74 -13.90 2.97 -5.23
CA ARG A 74 -13.75 2.27 -3.95
C ARG A 74 -12.79 1.09 -4.03
N SER A 75 -12.88 0.29 -5.09
CA SER A 75 -12.01 -0.87 -5.29
C SER A 75 -10.56 -0.45 -5.52
N GLY A 76 -10.34 0.57 -6.36
CA GLY A 76 -9.02 1.14 -6.60
C GLY A 76 -8.39 1.70 -5.32
N ALA A 77 -9.15 2.48 -4.55
CA ALA A 77 -8.67 3.07 -3.29
C ALA A 77 -8.27 2.00 -2.27
N ARG A 78 -9.07 0.94 -2.10
CA ARG A 78 -8.76 -0.13 -1.17
C ARG A 78 -7.52 -0.92 -1.59
N GLY A 79 -7.37 -1.20 -2.88
CA GLY A 79 -6.18 -1.85 -3.43
C GLY A 79 -4.92 -1.02 -3.24
N ALA A 80 -4.99 0.28 -3.54
CA ALA A 80 -3.87 1.21 -3.37
C ALA A 80 -3.42 1.30 -1.90
N LEU A 81 -4.35 1.38 -0.95
CA LEU A 81 -4.04 1.38 0.48
C LEU A 81 -3.34 0.09 0.94
N HIS A 82 -3.73 -1.06 0.40
CA HIS A 82 -3.08 -2.34 0.73
C HIS A 82 -1.70 -2.50 0.09
N ALA A 83 -1.46 -1.88 -1.06
CA ALA A 83 -0.19 -1.95 -1.78
C ALA A 83 0.82 -0.88 -1.34
N ALA A 84 0.34 0.21 -0.73
CA ALA A 84 1.19 1.29 -0.26
C ALA A 84 2.16 0.81 0.83
N THR A 85 3.41 1.26 0.73
CA THR A 85 4.43 1.01 1.74
C THR A 85 4.15 1.83 3.01
N ASP A 86 4.69 1.39 4.15
CA ASP A 86 4.59 2.12 5.42
C ASP A 86 5.08 3.57 5.29
N PHE A 87 6.14 3.80 4.49
CA PHE A 87 6.68 5.13 4.23
C PHE A 87 5.70 5.99 3.41
N GLU A 88 5.08 5.44 2.37
CA GLU A 88 4.07 6.15 1.58
C GLU A 88 2.83 6.48 2.41
N LEU A 89 2.39 5.54 3.25
CA LEU A 89 1.29 5.77 4.19
C LEU A 89 1.62 6.87 5.20
N ALA A 90 2.79 6.82 5.83
CA ALA A 90 3.24 7.84 6.79
C ALA A 90 3.36 9.22 6.12
N ARG A 91 3.93 9.28 4.92
CA ARG A 91 4.03 10.51 4.13
C ARG A 91 2.65 11.10 3.81
N GLU A 92 1.72 10.26 3.37
CA GLU A 92 0.35 10.70 3.05
C GLU A 92 -0.38 11.21 4.31
N ILE A 93 -0.21 10.55 5.46
CA ILE A 93 -0.75 11.02 6.74
C ILE A 93 -0.20 12.41 7.10
N MET A 94 1.13 12.61 6.97
CA MET A 94 1.76 13.91 7.22
C MET A 94 1.27 14.99 6.26
N ASN A 95 1.11 14.65 4.97
CA ASN A 95 0.56 15.57 3.97
C ASN A 95 -0.86 16.03 4.35
N ARG A 96 -1.73 15.11 4.76
CA ARG A 96 -3.10 15.43 5.18
C ARG A 96 -3.13 16.31 6.42
N ALA A 97 -2.25 16.04 7.38
CA ALA A 97 -2.12 16.88 8.58
C ALA A 97 -1.70 18.30 8.21
N ALA A 98 -0.70 18.46 7.34
CA ALA A 98 -0.24 19.75 6.86
C ALA A 98 -1.30 20.52 6.05
N GLN A 99 -2.18 19.80 5.33
CA GLN A 99 -3.27 20.37 4.55
C GLN A 99 -4.56 20.61 5.36
N GLY A 100 -4.59 20.24 6.65
CA GLY A 100 -5.80 20.33 7.48
C GLY A 100 -6.92 19.39 7.04
N SER A 101 -6.60 18.35 6.27
CA SER A 101 -7.54 17.33 5.79
C SER A 101 -7.39 15.99 6.53
N ALA A 102 -6.48 15.92 7.51
CA ALA A 102 -6.38 14.78 8.40
C ALA A 102 -7.66 14.65 9.25
N GLY A 103 -7.99 13.42 9.61
CA GLY A 103 -9.14 13.15 10.47
C GLY A 103 -8.96 13.76 11.87
N SER A 104 -10.08 14.07 12.53
CA SER A 104 -10.11 14.73 13.85
C SER A 104 -9.23 14.04 14.90
N VAL A 105 -9.09 12.72 14.84
CA VAL A 105 -8.21 11.95 15.74
C VAL A 105 -6.76 12.45 15.73
N LEU A 106 -6.27 12.98 14.60
CA LEU A 106 -4.90 13.45 14.45
C LEU A 106 -4.76 14.98 14.55
N THR A 107 -5.86 15.72 14.52
CA THR A 107 -5.84 17.19 14.46
C THR A 107 -6.44 17.88 15.67
N GLU A 108 -7.33 17.20 16.41
CA GLU A 108 -7.89 17.74 17.64
C GLU A 108 -6.84 17.71 18.76
N PRO A 109 -6.89 18.68 19.70
CA PRO A 109 -6.06 18.64 20.89
C PRO A 109 -6.24 17.31 21.62
N LEU A 110 -5.13 16.71 22.06
CA LEU A 110 -5.18 15.51 22.89
C LEU A 110 -5.96 15.82 24.18
N ASP A 111 -6.92 14.96 24.50
CA ASP A 111 -7.65 15.04 25.75
C ASP A 111 -6.69 14.73 26.91
N ALA A 112 -6.43 15.76 27.74
CA ALA A 112 -5.53 15.67 28.88
C ALA A 112 -6.02 14.67 29.93
N ASP A 113 -7.33 14.51 30.08
CA ASP A 113 -7.92 13.57 31.03
C ASP A 113 -7.76 12.12 30.52
N ALA A 114 -7.90 11.90 29.21
CA ALA A 114 -7.61 10.62 28.57
C ALA A 114 -6.13 10.22 28.67
N LEU A 115 -5.21 11.19 28.51
CA LEU A 115 -3.77 10.99 28.71
C LEU A 115 -3.43 10.62 30.15
N ALA A 116 -4.04 11.28 31.13
CA ALA A 116 -3.85 10.98 32.54
C ALA A 116 -4.40 9.60 32.92
N ALA A 117 -5.54 9.20 32.34
CA ALA A 117 -6.17 7.90 32.58
C ALA A 117 -5.40 6.72 31.94
N ALA A 118 -4.66 6.95 30.86
CA ALA A 118 -3.85 5.92 30.20
C ALA A 118 -2.73 5.36 31.10
N GLY A 119 -2.32 6.11 32.13
CA GLY A 119 -1.30 5.74 33.09
C GLY A 119 0.10 5.57 32.46
N PRO A 120 1.16 5.53 33.27
CA PRO A 120 2.48 5.15 32.77
C PRO A 120 2.41 3.71 32.25
N LYS A 121 2.59 3.51 30.94
CA LYS A 121 2.80 2.16 30.40
C LYS A 121 4.08 1.61 31.06
N PRO A 122 4.05 0.42 31.65
CA PRO A 122 5.26 -0.15 32.23
C PRO A 122 6.30 -0.27 31.12
N ASP A 123 7.46 0.32 31.34
CA ASP A 123 8.53 0.37 30.37
C ASP A 123 9.09 -1.05 30.20
N ARG A 124 8.57 -1.80 29.22
CA ARG A 124 8.91 -3.22 29.01
C ARG A 124 10.35 -3.39 28.54
N HIS A 125 10.96 -2.34 27.98
CA HIS A 125 12.36 -2.36 27.53
C HIS A 125 13.37 -2.25 28.69
N LEU A 126 13.03 -1.53 29.77
CA LEU A 126 13.89 -1.43 30.96
C LEU A 126 14.03 -2.75 31.72
N LYS A 127 13.00 -3.62 31.68
CA LYS A 127 13.02 -4.92 32.39
C LYS A 127 13.89 -6.00 31.76
N ILE A 128 14.25 -5.88 30.48
CA ILE A 128 15.07 -6.88 29.79
C ILE A 128 16.57 -6.57 29.98
N VAL A 129 16.94 -5.28 30.05
CA VAL A 129 18.33 -4.86 30.28
C VAL A 129 18.68 -4.89 31.78
N MET A 130 17.71 -4.65 32.66
CA MET A 130 17.90 -4.76 34.09
C MET A 130 17.00 -5.88 34.62
N GLY A 131 17.54 -7.09 34.70
CA GLY A 131 16.96 -8.20 35.44
C GLY A 131 16.94 -7.91 36.94
N VAL A 132 16.12 -6.95 37.36
CA VAL A 132 15.94 -6.58 38.76
C VAL A 132 14.74 -7.37 39.27
N GLY A 133 15.02 -8.59 39.72
CA GLY A 133 14.44 -8.99 40.99
C GLY A 133 15.09 -8.10 42.06
N ASP A 134 14.27 -7.60 42.99
CA ASP A 134 14.63 -6.61 44.03
C ASP A 134 15.82 -6.98 44.95
N ASP A 135 16.49 -8.11 44.72
CA ASP A 135 17.56 -8.66 45.55
C ASP A 135 18.89 -8.91 44.81
N ALA A 136 19.07 -8.40 43.59
CA ALA A 136 20.32 -8.57 42.85
C ALA A 136 21.45 -7.73 43.48
N LYS A 137 22.11 -8.28 44.50
CA LYS A 137 23.39 -7.77 45.01
C LYS A 137 24.41 -7.88 43.88
N ILE A 138 24.96 -6.73 43.47
CA ILE A 138 26.14 -6.66 42.60
C ILE A 138 27.24 -7.49 43.28
N PRO A 139 27.79 -8.55 42.63
CA PRO A 139 28.89 -9.31 43.21
C PRO A 139 30.08 -8.39 43.52
N GLU A 140 30.74 -8.60 44.65
CA GLU A 140 31.87 -7.73 45.06
C GLU A 140 33.07 -7.79 44.09
N ASN A 141 33.13 -8.79 43.20
CA ASN A 141 34.20 -9.00 42.23
C ASN A 141 33.85 -8.53 40.79
N VAL A 142 32.84 -7.67 40.62
CA VAL A 142 32.43 -7.19 39.28
C VAL A 142 33.54 -6.41 38.57
N GLU A 143 34.43 -5.72 39.28
CA GLU A 143 35.55 -5.05 38.62
C GLU A 143 36.57 -6.07 38.09
N ASP A 144 36.92 -7.09 38.89
CA ASP A 144 37.87 -8.14 38.51
C ASP A 144 37.35 -9.04 37.36
N GLU A 145 36.03 -9.29 37.30
CA GLU A 145 35.43 -10.16 36.26
C GLU A 145 35.23 -9.40 34.93
N TRP A 146 35.24 -8.07 34.95
CA TRP A 146 35.00 -7.20 33.79
C TRP A 146 36.29 -6.53 33.26
N GLU A 147 37.38 -6.55 34.03
CA GLU A 147 38.73 -6.24 33.54
C GLU A 147 39.15 -7.26 32.47
N GLY A 148 38.91 -6.90 31.20
CA GLY A 148 39.38 -7.65 30.03
C GLY A 148 38.35 -7.88 28.93
N ARG A 149 37.05 -7.69 29.18
CA ARG A 149 36.01 -7.85 28.14
C ARG A 149 35.81 -6.63 27.24
N TYR A 150 36.11 -5.44 27.75
CA TYR A 150 36.04 -4.17 27.01
C TYR A 150 37.25 -3.29 27.33
N ALA A 151 38.44 -3.88 27.42
CA ALA A 151 39.65 -3.07 27.35
C ALA A 151 39.59 -2.31 26.01
N ALA A 152 39.45 -0.98 26.08
CA ALA A 152 39.44 -0.13 24.90
C ALA A 152 40.64 -0.51 24.02
N HIS A 153 40.38 -0.98 22.81
CA HIS A 153 41.45 -1.33 21.88
C HIS A 153 42.32 -0.08 21.69
N PRO A 154 43.62 -0.13 22.03
CA PRO A 154 44.45 1.07 22.06
C PRO A 154 44.89 1.57 20.68
N ASN A 155 44.43 0.93 19.60
CA ASN A 155 44.72 1.32 18.23
C ASN A 155 43.42 1.63 17.48
N GLU A 156 43.34 2.85 16.94
CA GLU A 156 42.33 3.30 15.98
C GLU A 156 42.38 2.46 14.70
N ASP A 157 41.72 1.32 14.69
CA ASP A 157 41.25 0.68 13.46
C ASP A 157 39.84 0.17 13.74
N TRP A 158 38.86 0.67 12.97
CA TRP A 158 37.45 0.32 13.13
C TRP A 158 37.26 -1.20 13.03
N PRO A 159 36.41 -1.82 13.86
CA PRO A 159 36.19 -3.25 13.79
C PRO A 159 35.57 -3.61 12.44
N GLU A 160 36.11 -4.63 11.79
CA GLU A 160 35.57 -5.13 10.53
C GLU A 160 34.12 -5.58 10.71
N ASP A 161 33.26 -5.11 9.80
CA ASP A 161 31.85 -5.47 9.74
C ASP A 161 31.72 -6.97 9.43
N HIS A 162 31.33 -7.72 10.44
CA HIS A 162 30.91 -9.11 10.30
C HIS A 162 29.40 -9.22 10.48
N THR A 163 28.66 -8.55 9.61
CA THR A 163 27.26 -8.90 9.35
C THR A 163 27.23 -10.19 8.51
N PRO A 164 26.53 -11.25 8.92
CA PRO A 164 26.35 -12.46 8.11
C PRO A 164 25.43 -12.22 6.90
#